data_AF-A0A7V3U746-F1
#
_entry.id   AF-A0A7V3U746-F1
#
_cell.length_a   1.000
_cell.length_b   1.000
_cell.length_c   1.000
_cell.angle_alpha   90.00
_cell.angle_beta   90.00
_cell.angle_gamma   90.00
#
_symmetry.space_group_name_H-M   'P 1'
#
loop_
_entity.id
_entity.type
_entity.pdbx_description
1 polymer ?
#
loop_
_entity_poly.entity_id
_entity_poly.type
_entity_poly.pdbx_seq_one_letter_code
_entity_poly.pdbx_strand_id
1 'polypeptide(L)'
;MKSFTLTEALITISIFLILILAISSFVLFFYKSQSYSWQQSLAISEAKRGIETMVKEIREDREGENGAYPIEYAGDKEFIFYSDVDGDGKTERVRYFLGEIETKTLTSECQTSVKGGSCSVSFTNFLSGNLISATLKVSVDGDLGASTEYVEIFADGQKLSNLCESGCSKCLGFWQGTQTFDVFNLAKDNSISLLAQASSKVDPACPYAFKVKFELTFTQEVQTTQLKRGIIKATGSPPTYPKDQEKVSIITSYVRNTPPIFEYFDANGNKIEDYPARLQNTKVMKVFLVVNVDPNRPPQDYQILSFVQLRNLKNQ
;
A
#
# COMPACT_ATOMS: atom_id res chain seq x y z
N MET A 1 -59.71 20.03 44.21
CA MET A 1 -58.75 19.25 43.38
C MET A 1 -59.54 18.14 42.73
N LYS A 2 -59.64 18.09 41.39
CA LYS A 2 -60.32 16.98 40.71
C LYS A 2 -59.40 15.75 40.81
N SER A 3 -59.90 14.66 41.39
CA SER A 3 -59.15 13.40 41.49
C SER A 3 -59.20 12.66 40.16
N PHE A 4 -58.03 12.26 39.65
CA PHE A 4 -57.90 11.48 38.41
C PHE A 4 -58.44 10.06 38.59
N THR A 5 -59.11 9.54 37.56
CA THR A 5 -59.52 8.13 37.54
C THR A 5 -58.34 7.24 37.16
N LEU A 6 -58.28 6.00 37.69
CA LEU A 6 -57.18 5.07 37.41
C LEU A 6 -57.02 4.78 35.91
N THR A 7 -58.14 4.74 35.17
CA THR A 7 -58.16 4.56 33.72
C THR A 7 -57.53 5.74 32.97
N GLU A 8 -57.83 6.97 33.39
CA GLU A 8 -57.26 8.19 32.78
C GLU A 8 -55.75 8.28 33.01
N ALA A 9 -55.27 7.90 34.20
CA ALA A 9 -53.83 7.82 34.48
C ALA A 9 -53.12 6.80 33.58
N LEU A 10 -53.73 5.63 33.35
CA LEU A 10 -53.15 4.56 32.53
C LEU A 10 -53.09 4.93 31.05
N ILE A 11 -54.13 5.59 30.53
CA ILE A 11 -54.16 6.13 29.16
C ILE A 11 -53.08 7.21 28.99
N THR A 12 -52.95 8.12 29.96
CA THR A 12 -51.97 9.21 29.92
C THR A 12 -50.53 8.67 29.90
N ILE A 13 -50.23 7.68 30.75
CA ILE A 13 -48.91 7.03 30.79
C ILE A 13 -48.61 6.31 29.47
N SER A 14 -49.59 5.63 28.88
CA SER A 14 -49.42 4.90 27.62
C SER A 14 -49.11 5.85 26.46
N ILE A 15 -49.85 6.96 26.35
CA ILE A 15 -49.60 7.98 25.33
C ILE A 15 -48.23 8.63 25.54
N PHE A 16 -47.87 8.93 26.78
CA PHE A 16 -46.58 9.52 27.12
C PHE A 16 -45.40 8.59 26.77
N LEU A 17 -45.52 7.29 27.02
CA LEU A 17 -44.52 6.30 26.63
C LEU A 17 -44.34 6.21 25.11
N ILE A 18 -45.44 6.20 24.35
CA ILE A 18 -45.39 6.20 22.89
C ILE A 18 -44.70 7.46 22.37
N LEU A 19 -45.01 8.63 22.94
CA LEU A 19 -44.38 9.90 22.58
C LEU A 19 -42.87 9.89 22.88
N ILE A 20 -42.46 9.41 24.05
CA ILE A 20 -41.04 9.30 24.39
C ILE A 20 -40.31 8.36 23.43
N LEU A 21 -40.89 7.21 23.10
CA LEU A 21 -40.28 6.26 22.17
C LEU A 21 -40.18 6.85 20.75
N ALA A 22 -41.21 7.55 20.28
CA ALA A 22 -41.20 8.23 18.99
C ALA A 22 -40.12 9.32 18.93
N ILE A 23 -40.05 10.17 19.97
CA ILE A 23 -39.03 11.23 20.07
C ILE A 23 -37.64 10.62 20.16
N SER A 24 -37.42 9.59 20.99
CA SER A 24 -36.14 8.92 21.14
C SER A 24 -35.67 8.28 19.83
N SER A 25 -36.57 7.61 19.11
CA SER A 25 -36.30 7.04 17.79
C SER A 25 -35.93 8.11 16.77
N PHE A 26 -36.69 9.22 16.74
CA PHE A 26 -36.41 10.34 15.85
C PHE A 26 -35.07 11.01 16.15
N VAL A 27 -34.73 11.18 17.42
CA VAL A 27 -33.45 11.73 17.86
C VAL A 27 -32.30 10.84 17.41
N LEU A 28 -32.37 9.52 17.64
CA LEU A 28 -31.35 8.58 17.18
C LEU A 28 -31.21 8.56 15.64
N PHE A 29 -32.33 8.62 14.93
CA PHE A 29 -32.35 8.73 13.46
C PHE A 29 -31.65 10.02 12.99
N PHE A 30 -31.98 11.15 13.60
CA PHE A 30 -31.38 12.46 13.27
C PHE A 30 -29.88 12.47 13.55
N TYR A 31 -29.43 11.97 14.71
CA TYR A 31 -28.00 11.89 15.04
C TYR A 31 -27.22 11.00 14.05
N LYS A 32 -27.79 9.86 13.65
CA LYS A 32 -27.16 8.97 12.65
C LYS A 32 -27.19 9.55 11.22
N SER A 33 -28.14 10.44 10.91
CA SER A 33 -28.26 11.08 9.60
C SER A 33 -27.37 12.30 9.46
N GLN A 34 -27.24 13.11 10.50
CA GLN A 34 -26.57 14.41 10.43
C GLN A 34 -25.04 14.30 10.37
N SER A 35 -24.44 13.34 11.08
CA SER A 35 -22.98 13.18 11.10
C SER A 35 -22.39 12.81 9.73
N TYR A 36 -23.09 11.95 8.98
CA TYR A 36 -22.62 11.44 7.70
C TYR A 36 -22.62 12.52 6.61
N SER A 37 -23.72 13.26 6.46
CA SER A 37 -23.80 14.35 5.48
C SER A 37 -22.75 15.43 5.74
N TRP A 38 -22.44 15.68 7.02
CA TRP A 38 -21.37 16.60 7.41
C TRP A 38 -19.98 16.09 7.01
N GLN A 39 -19.67 14.83 7.32
CA GLN A 39 -18.40 14.19 6.93
C GLN A 39 -18.21 14.18 5.41
N GLN A 40 -19.26 13.87 4.66
CA GLN A 40 -19.22 13.90 3.19
C GLN A 40 -18.92 15.31 2.66
N SER A 41 -19.56 16.35 3.20
CA SER A 41 -19.29 17.74 2.80
C SER A 41 -17.86 18.16 3.10
N LEU A 42 -17.34 17.81 4.28
CA LEU A 42 -15.95 18.06 4.65
C LEU A 42 -14.97 17.36 3.69
N ALA A 43 -15.19 16.07 3.43
CA ALA A 43 -14.35 15.29 2.52
C ALA A 43 -14.30 15.89 1.10
N ILE A 44 -15.45 16.34 0.59
CA ILE A 44 -15.54 17.02 -0.72
C ILE A 44 -14.80 18.36 -0.70
N SER A 45 -14.96 19.16 0.35
CA SER A 45 -14.30 20.47 0.48
C SER A 45 -12.78 20.33 0.55
N GLU A 46 -12.29 19.39 1.36
CA GLU A 46 -10.86 19.05 1.47
C GLU A 46 -10.30 18.59 0.12
N ALA A 47 -11.03 17.69 -0.56
CA ALA A 47 -10.63 17.20 -1.87
C ALA A 47 -10.55 18.32 -2.92
N LYS A 48 -11.55 19.21 -2.98
CA LYS A 48 -11.54 20.36 -3.90
C LYS A 48 -10.35 21.27 -3.65
N ARG A 49 -10.14 21.70 -2.41
CA ARG A 49 -8.99 22.53 -2.03
C ARG A 49 -7.67 21.84 -2.38
N GLY A 50 -7.60 20.54 -2.11
CA GLY A 50 -6.46 19.70 -2.44
C GLY A 50 -6.13 19.66 -3.94
N ILE A 51 -7.14 19.46 -4.77
CA ILE A 51 -7.00 19.48 -6.24
C ILE A 51 -6.64 20.89 -6.74
N GLU A 52 -7.21 21.95 -6.18
CA GLU A 52 -6.86 23.33 -6.55
C GLU A 52 -5.38 23.62 -6.27
N THR A 53 -4.88 23.26 -5.09
CA THR A 53 -3.46 23.35 -4.74
C THR A 53 -2.60 22.51 -5.69
N MET A 54 -2.98 21.25 -5.93
CA MET A 54 -2.28 20.36 -6.85
C MET A 54 -2.16 20.94 -8.26
N VAL A 55 -3.28 21.38 -8.83
CA VAL A 55 -3.34 21.96 -10.17
C VAL A 55 -2.49 23.23 -10.24
N LYS A 56 -2.52 24.07 -9.20
CA LYS A 56 -1.66 25.27 -9.14
C LYS A 56 -0.19 24.90 -9.18
N GLU A 57 0.25 23.98 -8.30
CA GLU A 57 1.64 23.55 -8.23
C GLU A 57 2.10 22.93 -9.56
N ILE A 58 1.28 22.07 -10.17
CA ILE A 58 1.61 21.46 -11.48
C ILE A 58 1.75 22.52 -12.59
N ARG A 59 0.97 23.61 -12.57
CA ARG A 59 1.10 24.70 -13.56
C ARG A 59 2.38 25.52 -13.40
N GLU A 60 2.97 25.48 -12.21
CA GLU A 60 4.18 26.20 -11.83
C GLU A 60 5.41 25.29 -11.95
N ASP A 61 5.28 24.16 -12.65
CA ASP A 61 6.36 23.20 -12.89
C ASP A 61 7.56 23.84 -13.61
N ARG A 62 8.76 23.44 -13.18
CA ARG A 62 10.04 23.92 -13.71
C ARG A 62 11.15 22.91 -13.49
N GLU A 63 12.32 23.15 -14.08
CA GLU A 63 13.49 22.27 -13.92
C GLU A 63 13.94 22.21 -12.46
N GLY A 64 14.35 21.02 -12.00
CA GLY A 64 14.87 20.83 -10.64
C GLY A 64 16.23 21.53 -10.45
N GLU A 65 16.58 21.82 -9.20
CA GLU A 65 17.87 22.46 -8.84
C GLU A 65 19.09 21.65 -9.31
N ASN A 66 18.92 20.33 -9.47
CA ASN A 66 19.92 19.39 -9.97
C ASN A 66 19.95 19.26 -11.51
N GLY A 67 19.19 20.08 -12.24
CA GLY A 67 19.02 19.98 -13.69
C GLY A 67 18.06 18.88 -14.14
N ALA A 68 17.25 18.32 -13.24
CA ALA A 68 16.20 17.38 -13.62
C ALA A 68 15.12 18.05 -14.48
N TYR A 69 14.55 17.29 -15.42
CA TYR A 69 13.40 17.73 -16.19
C TYR A 69 12.19 18.00 -15.27
N PRO A 70 11.27 18.91 -15.66
CA PRO A 70 10.12 19.27 -14.82
C PRO A 70 9.27 18.09 -14.35
N ILE A 71 9.12 17.05 -15.17
CA ILE A 71 8.38 15.83 -14.83
C ILE A 71 9.38 14.68 -14.64
N GLU A 72 9.38 14.08 -13.45
CA GLU A 72 10.19 12.90 -13.13
C GLU A 72 9.43 11.60 -13.42
N TYR A 73 8.14 11.55 -13.08
CA TYR A 73 7.32 10.36 -13.20
C TYR A 73 5.85 10.69 -13.45
N ALA A 74 5.22 9.92 -14.35
CA ALA A 74 3.87 10.15 -14.85
C ALA A 74 3.05 8.85 -14.91
N GLY A 75 2.61 8.37 -13.74
CA GLY A 75 1.77 7.20 -13.57
C GLY A 75 0.29 7.54 -13.36
N ASP A 76 -0.57 6.53 -13.39
CA ASP A 76 -2.03 6.73 -13.29
C ASP A 76 -2.50 7.22 -11.90
N LYS A 77 -1.78 6.84 -10.84
CA LYS A 77 -2.11 7.16 -9.43
C LYS A 77 -0.95 7.84 -8.70
N GLU A 78 0.13 8.13 -9.41
CA GLU A 78 1.32 8.78 -8.88
C GLU A 78 1.91 9.72 -9.93
N PHE A 79 2.16 10.95 -9.53
CA PHE A 79 2.76 11.98 -10.37
C PHE A 79 3.88 12.69 -9.60
N ILE A 80 5.04 12.80 -10.22
CA ILE A 80 6.24 13.40 -9.62
C ILE A 80 6.79 14.45 -10.57
N PHE A 81 6.95 15.66 -10.04
CA PHE A 81 7.41 16.82 -10.79
C PHE A 81 8.20 17.76 -9.88
N TYR A 82 8.80 18.79 -10.48
CA TYR A 82 9.58 19.79 -9.80
C TYR A 82 8.89 21.16 -9.89
N SER A 83 8.77 21.86 -8.77
CA SER A 83 8.10 23.17 -8.69
C SER A 83 8.56 23.95 -7.46
N ASP A 84 8.42 25.27 -7.54
CA ASP A 84 8.56 26.19 -6.40
C ASP A 84 7.26 26.24 -5.61
N VAL A 85 7.13 25.44 -4.57
CA VAL A 85 5.82 25.32 -3.89
C VAL A 85 5.58 26.42 -2.86
N ASP A 86 6.62 27.07 -2.36
CA ASP A 86 6.53 28.13 -1.36
C ASP A 86 6.95 29.52 -1.87
N GLY A 87 7.44 29.62 -3.10
CA GLY A 87 7.81 30.88 -3.74
C GLY A 87 9.14 31.44 -3.22
N ASP A 88 10.01 30.62 -2.63
CA ASP A 88 11.31 31.03 -2.10
C ASP A 88 12.41 31.10 -3.19
N GLY A 89 12.08 30.72 -4.43
CA GLY A 89 12.99 30.72 -5.57
C GLY A 89 13.79 29.41 -5.71
N LYS A 90 13.63 28.45 -4.80
CA LYS A 90 14.22 27.10 -4.89
C LYS A 90 13.18 26.10 -5.34
N THR A 91 13.63 25.10 -6.07
CA THR A 91 12.74 24.10 -6.66
C THR A 91 12.67 22.88 -5.77
N GLU A 92 11.46 22.53 -5.34
CA GLU A 92 11.18 21.28 -4.64
C GLU A 92 10.82 20.15 -5.59
N ARG A 93 11.08 18.92 -5.16
CA ARG A 93 10.50 17.72 -5.77
C ARG A 93 9.17 17.44 -5.10
N VAL A 94 8.09 17.46 -5.88
CA VAL A 94 6.71 17.26 -5.44
C VAL A 94 6.20 15.93 -5.95
N ARG A 95 5.54 15.17 -5.07
CA ARG A 95 4.98 13.85 -5.37
C ARG A 95 3.52 13.80 -4.92
N TYR A 96 2.59 13.58 -5.83
CA TYR A 96 1.21 13.23 -5.49
C TYR A 96 0.99 11.75 -5.73
N PHE A 97 0.41 11.04 -4.77
CA PHE A 97 0.24 9.59 -4.88
C PHE A 97 -0.95 9.08 -4.06
N LEU A 98 -1.63 8.07 -4.61
CA LEU A 98 -2.65 7.29 -3.93
C LEU A 98 -2.14 5.88 -3.68
N GLY A 99 -1.92 5.56 -2.41
CA GLY A 99 -1.38 4.27 -2.00
C GLY A 99 -0.17 4.40 -1.10
N GLU A 100 0.40 3.26 -0.77
CA GLU A 100 1.67 3.18 -0.06
C GLU A 100 2.41 1.91 -0.40
N ILE A 101 3.74 2.00 -0.27
CA ILE A 101 4.62 0.86 -0.38
C ILE A 101 4.69 0.23 1.00
N GLU A 102 4.17 -0.97 1.13
CA GLU A 102 4.20 -1.75 2.36
C GLU A 102 5.18 -2.90 2.21
N THR A 103 6.06 -3.08 3.20
CA THR A 103 6.90 -4.27 3.31
C THR A 103 6.43 -5.12 4.49
N LYS A 104 6.08 -6.38 4.22
CA LYS A 104 5.65 -7.36 5.21
C LYS A 104 6.62 -8.52 5.26
N THR A 105 6.79 -9.10 6.45
CA THR A 105 7.53 -10.35 6.64
C THR A 105 6.62 -11.38 7.29
N LEU A 106 6.50 -12.54 6.64
CA LEU A 106 5.81 -13.71 7.17
C LEU A 106 6.84 -14.77 7.53
N THR A 107 6.67 -15.35 8.72
CA THR A 107 7.58 -16.37 9.24
C THR A 107 6.80 -17.65 9.53
N SER A 108 7.33 -18.77 9.08
CA SER A 108 6.82 -20.09 9.40
C SER A 108 7.97 -21.08 9.57
N GLU A 109 7.78 -22.07 10.43
CA GLU A 109 8.78 -23.09 10.75
C GLU A 109 8.20 -24.47 10.54
N CYS A 110 9.03 -25.41 10.08
CA CYS A 110 8.69 -26.82 10.07
C CYS A 110 9.89 -27.67 10.47
N GLN A 111 9.64 -28.90 10.93
CA GLN A 111 10.67 -29.84 11.33
C GLN A 111 10.27 -31.27 10.97
N THR A 112 11.26 -32.15 10.97
CA THR A 112 11.04 -33.60 10.87
C THR A 112 12.03 -34.35 11.75
N SER A 113 11.59 -35.46 12.31
CA SER A 113 12.45 -36.41 13.06
C SER A 113 12.70 -37.69 12.27
N VAL A 114 12.36 -37.71 10.97
CA VAL A 114 12.60 -38.84 10.08
C VAL A 114 13.94 -38.63 9.38
N LYS A 115 14.77 -39.67 9.35
CA LYS A 115 16.04 -39.70 8.60
C LYS A 115 15.79 -39.38 7.12
N GLY A 116 16.48 -38.37 6.58
CA GLY A 116 16.26 -37.91 5.20
C GLY A 116 14.80 -37.51 4.91
N GLY A 117 14.05 -37.13 5.95
CA GLY A 117 12.66 -36.72 5.82
C GLY A 117 12.51 -35.35 5.17
N SER A 118 11.26 -34.90 5.10
CA SER A 118 10.91 -33.58 4.58
C SER A 118 9.87 -32.90 5.45
N CYS A 119 9.75 -31.58 5.31
CA CYS A 119 8.63 -30.81 5.85
C CYS A 119 8.28 -29.65 4.92
N SER A 120 7.04 -29.19 4.97
CA SER A 120 6.53 -28.14 4.08
C SER A 120 5.69 -27.11 4.82
N VAL A 121 5.69 -25.88 4.30
CA VAL A 121 4.84 -24.78 4.75
C VAL A 121 4.31 -24.04 3.52
N SER A 122 3.16 -23.38 3.63
CA SER A 122 2.63 -22.56 2.54
C SER A 122 2.15 -21.22 3.09
N PHE A 123 2.42 -20.14 2.35
CA PHE A 123 1.83 -18.83 2.58
C PHE A 123 0.77 -18.58 1.50
N THR A 124 -0.44 -18.21 1.89
CA THR A 124 -1.56 -17.97 0.97
C THR A 124 -2.27 -16.68 1.33
N ASN A 125 -2.80 -15.96 0.34
CA ASN A 125 -3.57 -14.72 0.54
C ASN A 125 -2.78 -13.63 1.31
N PHE A 126 -1.47 -13.53 1.09
CA PHE A 126 -0.61 -12.58 1.78
C PHE A 126 -0.54 -11.20 1.12
N LEU A 127 -0.88 -11.11 -0.16
CA LEU A 127 -0.95 -9.86 -0.91
C LEU A 127 -2.27 -9.13 -0.66
N SER A 128 -2.16 -7.83 -0.45
CA SER A 128 -3.27 -6.87 -0.36
C SER A 128 -3.20 -5.80 -1.45
N GLY A 129 -2.20 -5.89 -2.33
CA GLY A 129 -1.92 -4.95 -3.41
C GLY A 129 -1.03 -5.57 -4.48
N ASN A 130 -0.40 -4.72 -5.30
CA ASN A 130 0.47 -5.17 -6.39
C ASN A 130 1.85 -5.51 -5.85
N LEU A 131 2.34 -6.72 -6.12
CA LEU A 131 3.67 -7.15 -5.68
C LEU A 131 4.77 -6.38 -6.42
N ILE A 132 5.70 -5.78 -5.68
CA ILE A 132 6.89 -5.08 -6.20
C ILE A 132 8.13 -5.98 -6.10
N SER A 133 8.32 -6.66 -4.97
CA SER A 133 9.45 -7.58 -4.76
C SER A 133 9.09 -8.66 -3.72
N ALA A 134 9.70 -9.84 -3.82
CA ALA A 134 9.58 -10.87 -2.81
C ALA A 134 10.91 -11.60 -2.62
N THR A 135 11.32 -11.76 -1.36
CA THR A 135 12.54 -12.44 -0.96
C THR A 135 12.20 -13.51 0.07
N LEU A 136 12.80 -14.68 -0.07
CA LEU A 136 12.66 -15.78 0.88
C LEU A 136 13.99 -16.00 1.57
N LYS A 137 14.05 -15.72 2.87
CA LYS A 137 15.18 -16.08 3.71
C LYS A 137 14.91 -17.42 4.38
N VAL A 138 15.85 -18.35 4.26
CA VAL A 138 15.73 -19.70 4.79
C VAL A 138 16.90 -19.96 5.72
N SER A 139 16.60 -20.48 6.91
CA SER A 139 17.60 -20.89 7.90
C SER A 139 17.26 -22.29 8.40
N VAL A 140 18.28 -23.08 8.71
CA VAL A 140 18.13 -24.48 9.15
C VAL A 140 18.84 -24.70 10.47
N ASP A 141 18.44 -25.74 11.20
CA ASP A 141 19.16 -26.30 12.33
C ASP A 141 18.93 -27.82 12.37
N GLY A 142 19.86 -28.58 12.93
CA GLY A 142 19.76 -30.04 12.98
C GLY A 142 21.09 -30.76 12.83
N ASP A 143 21.03 -31.99 12.35
CA ASP A 143 22.19 -32.84 12.09
C ASP A 143 22.83 -32.50 10.74
N LEU A 144 23.48 -31.33 10.67
CA LEU A 144 24.00 -30.70 9.44
C LEU A 144 25.49 -30.38 9.55
N GLY A 145 26.28 -31.26 10.15
CA GLY A 145 27.71 -31.03 10.42
C GLY A 145 28.65 -31.65 9.39
N ALA A 146 28.18 -32.64 8.62
CA ALA A 146 28.97 -33.32 7.60
C ALA A 146 28.70 -32.75 6.20
N SER A 147 29.67 -32.87 5.29
CA SER A 147 29.53 -32.42 3.89
C SER A 147 28.44 -33.16 3.10
N THR A 148 27.98 -34.31 3.61
CA THR A 148 26.89 -35.08 3.03
C THR A 148 25.53 -34.80 3.67
N GLU A 149 25.47 -33.94 4.70
CA GLU A 149 24.28 -33.58 5.46
C GLU A 149 23.79 -32.19 5.05
N TYR A 150 22.94 -32.13 4.03
CA TYR A 150 22.33 -30.89 3.54
C TYR A 150 20.81 -30.99 3.48
N VAL A 151 20.16 -29.82 3.38
CA VAL A 151 18.72 -29.67 3.17
C VAL A 151 18.46 -28.98 1.84
N GLU A 152 17.77 -29.65 0.94
CA GLU A 152 17.30 -29.11 -0.33
C GLU A 152 16.04 -28.27 -0.09
N ILE A 153 16.02 -27.05 -0.63
CA ILE A 153 14.91 -26.13 -0.50
C ILE A 153 14.22 -25.96 -1.84
N PHE A 154 12.90 -26.10 -1.84
CA PHE A 154 12.04 -25.90 -3.00
C PHE A 154 11.00 -24.83 -2.70
N ALA A 155 10.65 -24.05 -3.72
CA ALA A 155 9.51 -23.14 -3.73
C ALA A 155 8.67 -23.44 -4.98
N ASP A 156 7.38 -23.72 -4.79
CA ASP A 156 6.42 -24.13 -5.83
C ASP A 156 6.94 -25.24 -6.75
N GLY A 157 7.66 -26.20 -6.15
CA GLY A 157 8.27 -27.33 -6.85
C GLY A 157 9.58 -27.00 -7.58
N GLN A 158 9.99 -25.73 -7.66
CA GLN A 158 11.31 -25.34 -8.17
C GLN A 158 12.36 -25.45 -7.07
N LYS A 159 13.44 -26.18 -7.34
CA LYS A 159 14.60 -26.24 -6.44
C LYS A 159 15.33 -24.89 -6.41
N LEU A 160 15.53 -24.34 -5.22
CA LEU A 160 16.24 -23.08 -5.01
C LEU A 160 17.74 -23.33 -4.74
N SER A 161 18.06 -24.14 -3.73
CA SER A 161 19.45 -24.39 -3.29
C SER A 161 19.54 -25.57 -2.33
N ASN A 162 20.77 -26.00 -2.07
CA ASN A 162 21.14 -26.90 -0.99
C ASN A 162 21.74 -26.07 0.16
N LEU A 163 21.17 -26.17 1.35
CA LEU A 163 21.68 -25.53 2.55
C LEU A 163 22.56 -26.51 3.32
N CYS A 164 23.64 -26.00 3.91
CA CYS A 164 24.58 -26.74 4.74
C CYS A 164 25.42 -27.82 4.03
N GLU A 165 25.68 -27.70 2.73
CA GLU A 165 26.72 -28.53 2.07
C GLU A 165 28.12 -28.31 2.68
N SER A 166 28.35 -27.13 3.26
CA SER A 166 29.51 -26.82 4.09
C SER A 166 29.18 -25.71 5.10
N GLY A 167 30.00 -25.57 6.13
CA GLY A 167 29.94 -24.44 7.07
C GLY A 167 28.86 -24.53 8.16
N CYS A 168 28.08 -25.61 8.19
CA CYS A 168 27.13 -25.88 9.27
C CYS A 168 27.72 -26.85 10.31
N SER A 169 27.15 -26.83 11.50
CA SER A 169 27.53 -27.62 12.66
C SER A 169 26.38 -28.52 13.10
N LYS A 170 26.72 -29.71 13.59
CA LYS A 170 25.75 -30.68 14.12
C LYS A 170 25.15 -30.19 15.44
N CYS A 171 23.83 -30.25 15.57
CA CYS A 171 23.07 -29.98 16.80
C CYS A 171 23.42 -28.64 17.47
N LEU A 172 23.56 -27.58 16.69
CA LEU A 172 23.99 -26.27 17.20
C LEU A 172 22.94 -25.65 18.15
N GLY A 173 21.65 -25.92 17.93
CA GLY A 173 20.55 -25.35 18.72
C GLY A 173 20.21 -23.91 18.35
N PHE A 174 20.79 -23.41 17.25
CA PHE A 174 20.58 -22.07 16.71
C PHE A 174 20.49 -22.13 15.18
N TRP A 175 19.81 -21.15 14.59
CA TRP A 175 19.65 -21.03 13.14
C TRP A 175 20.98 -20.81 12.42
N GLN A 176 21.25 -21.63 11.41
CA GLN A 176 22.47 -21.64 10.59
C GLN A 176 22.13 -21.86 9.11
N GLY A 177 23.16 -21.95 8.25
CA GLY A 177 22.99 -22.20 6.82
C GLY A 177 22.10 -21.18 6.10
N THR A 178 22.08 -19.93 6.58
CA THR A 178 21.10 -18.95 6.13
C THR A 178 21.38 -18.47 4.71
N GLN A 179 20.39 -18.59 3.83
CA GLN A 179 20.43 -18.08 2.46
C GLN A 179 19.16 -17.28 2.16
N THR A 180 19.27 -16.30 1.26
CA THR A 180 18.15 -15.48 0.80
C THR A 180 17.98 -15.64 -0.71
N PHE A 181 16.76 -15.88 -1.15
CA PHE A 181 16.40 -16.12 -2.55
C PHE A 181 15.41 -15.06 -3.03
N ASP A 182 15.55 -14.63 -4.28
CA ASP A 182 14.51 -13.87 -4.96
C ASP A 182 13.41 -14.85 -5.40
N VAL A 183 12.19 -14.62 -4.89
CA VAL A 183 11.02 -15.44 -5.20
C VAL A 183 9.91 -14.60 -5.82
N PHE A 184 10.23 -13.42 -6.39
CA PHE A 184 9.28 -12.50 -6.97
C PHE A 184 8.33 -13.18 -7.96
N ASN A 185 8.85 -13.98 -8.89
CA ASN A 185 8.00 -14.64 -9.90
C ASN A 185 7.12 -15.76 -9.33
N LEU A 186 7.58 -16.43 -8.27
CA LEU A 186 6.84 -17.52 -7.63
C LEU A 186 5.69 -16.97 -6.78
N ALA A 187 5.91 -15.85 -6.08
CA ALA A 187 4.94 -15.25 -5.18
C ALA A 187 3.82 -14.42 -5.85
N LYS A 188 3.80 -14.30 -7.20
CA LYS A 188 2.83 -13.45 -7.94
C LYS A 188 1.40 -13.93 -7.85
N ASP A 189 1.19 -15.23 -7.69
CA ASP A 189 -0.13 -15.84 -7.64
C ASP A 189 -0.80 -15.71 -6.26
N ASN A 190 -0.23 -14.89 -5.37
CA ASN A 190 -0.68 -14.69 -3.99
C ASN A 190 -0.60 -15.97 -3.13
N SER A 191 0.26 -16.90 -3.54
CA SER A 191 0.56 -18.15 -2.85
C SER A 191 2.06 -18.44 -2.99
N ILE A 192 2.61 -19.23 -2.08
CA ILE A 192 3.93 -19.85 -2.27
C ILE A 192 4.03 -21.08 -1.36
N SER A 193 4.36 -22.22 -1.96
CA SER A 193 4.51 -23.51 -1.29
C SER A 193 5.98 -23.83 -1.12
N LEU A 194 6.41 -24.01 0.12
CA LEU A 194 7.80 -24.23 0.48
C LEU A 194 7.99 -25.65 0.99
N LEU A 195 9.03 -26.31 0.50
CA LEU A 195 9.37 -27.68 0.87
C LEU A 195 10.86 -27.76 1.18
N ALA A 196 11.18 -28.31 2.34
CA ALA A 196 12.54 -28.66 2.73
C ALA A 196 12.68 -30.18 2.76
N GLN A 197 13.69 -30.71 2.08
CA GLN A 197 13.99 -32.15 2.04
C GLN A 197 15.43 -32.37 2.47
N ALA A 198 15.65 -33.21 3.48
CA ALA A 198 16.99 -33.52 3.92
C ALA A 198 17.59 -34.65 3.09
N SER A 199 18.90 -34.60 2.88
CA SER A 199 19.65 -35.73 2.34
C SER A 199 19.48 -36.98 3.23
N SER A 200 19.65 -38.17 2.66
CA SER A 200 19.56 -39.45 3.38
C SER A 200 20.58 -39.64 4.51
N LYS A 201 21.50 -38.70 4.70
CA LYS A 201 22.52 -38.71 5.76
C LYS A 201 22.14 -37.90 6.99
N VAL A 202 21.13 -37.03 6.89
CA VAL A 202 20.63 -36.28 8.04
C VAL A 202 19.81 -37.22 8.91
N ASP A 203 20.39 -37.60 10.03
CA ASP A 203 19.80 -38.49 11.02
C ASP A 203 19.10 -37.69 12.13
N PRO A 204 18.11 -38.27 12.83
CA PRO A 204 17.51 -37.67 14.03
C PRO A 204 18.44 -37.79 15.24
N ALA A 205 19.68 -37.32 15.12
CA ALA A 205 20.69 -37.33 16.18
C ALA A 205 20.56 -36.14 17.14
N CYS A 206 19.85 -35.09 16.72
CA CYS A 206 19.43 -33.96 17.53
C CYS A 206 17.94 -34.16 17.91
N PRO A 207 17.27 -33.24 18.65
CA PRO A 207 15.84 -33.34 18.97
C PRO A 207 14.91 -33.51 17.73
N TYR A 208 15.43 -33.20 16.56
CA TYR A 208 14.87 -33.39 15.23
C TYR A 208 16.00 -33.80 14.28
N ALA A 209 15.67 -34.36 13.12
CA ALA A 209 16.64 -34.58 12.05
C ALA A 209 17.08 -33.23 11.47
N PHE A 210 16.11 -32.42 11.07
CA PHE A 210 16.31 -31.00 10.85
C PHE A 210 15.04 -30.22 11.18
N LYS A 211 15.25 -28.93 11.41
CA LYS A 211 14.24 -27.89 11.53
C LYS A 211 14.62 -26.75 10.58
N VAL A 212 13.63 -26.17 9.93
CA VAL A 212 13.80 -25.05 8.99
C VAL A 212 12.87 -23.91 9.36
N LYS A 213 13.36 -22.69 9.18
CA LYS A 213 12.60 -21.45 9.28
C LYS A 213 12.59 -20.76 7.92
N PHE A 214 11.40 -20.41 7.48
CA PHE A 214 11.14 -19.65 6.27
C PHE A 214 10.65 -18.25 6.66
N GLU A 215 11.34 -17.22 6.17
CA GLU A 215 11.00 -15.81 6.35
C GLU A 215 10.75 -15.21 4.96
N LEU A 216 9.48 -15.14 4.54
CA LEU A 216 9.07 -14.48 3.31
C LEU A 216 8.92 -12.98 3.55
N THR A 217 9.79 -12.18 2.96
CA THR A 217 9.70 -10.71 3.01
C THR A 217 9.33 -10.18 1.63
N PHE A 218 8.20 -9.50 1.54
CA PHE A 218 7.69 -8.96 0.28
C PHE A 218 7.32 -7.49 0.43
N THR A 219 7.51 -6.75 -0.65
CA THR A 219 7.12 -5.35 -0.78
C THR A 219 6.00 -5.26 -1.81
N GLN A 220 4.92 -4.58 -1.45
CA GLN A 220 3.74 -4.42 -2.29
C GLN A 220 3.27 -2.96 -2.31
N GLU A 221 2.65 -2.56 -3.41
CA GLU A 221 1.93 -1.30 -3.51
C GLU A 221 0.46 -1.54 -3.15
N VAL A 222 0.03 -1.00 -2.02
CA VAL A 222 -1.35 -1.09 -1.55
C VAL A 222 -2.08 0.21 -1.84
N GLN A 223 -3.22 0.12 -2.50
CA GLN A 223 -4.08 1.27 -2.70
C GLN A 223 -4.74 1.66 -1.38
N THR A 224 -4.55 2.92 -0.97
CA THR A 224 -5.19 3.49 0.22
C THR A 224 -6.35 4.40 -0.19
N THR A 225 -7.01 4.98 0.81
CA THR A 225 -8.08 5.97 0.60
C THR A 225 -7.59 7.40 0.73
N GLN A 226 -6.29 7.60 0.96
CA GLN A 226 -5.71 8.91 1.23
C GLN A 226 -4.83 9.34 0.06
N LEU A 227 -5.24 10.41 -0.61
CA LEU A 227 -4.36 11.09 -1.55
C LEU A 227 -3.34 11.90 -0.75
N LYS A 228 -2.07 11.64 -0.99
CA LYS A 228 -0.96 12.23 -0.26
C LYS A 228 -0.13 13.13 -1.16
N ARG A 229 0.53 14.10 -0.55
CA ARG A 229 1.50 15.00 -1.16
C ARG A 229 2.82 14.90 -0.41
N GLY A 230 3.87 14.51 -1.11
CA GLY A 230 5.25 14.52 -0.64
C GLY A 230 6.01 15.72 -1.19
N ILE A 231 6.84 16.35 -0.36
CA ILE A 231 7.76 17.42 -0.77
C ILE A 231 9.17 17.08 -0.30
N ILE A 232 10.15 17.22 -1.18
CA ILE A 232 11.57 17.18 -0.83
C ILE A 232 12.21 18.49 -1.27
N LYS A 233 12.86 19.19 -0.34
CA LYS A 233 13.69 20.36 -0.65
C LYS A 233 15.07 19.91 -1.16
N ALA A 234 15.62 20.64 -2.12
CA ALA A 234 16.98 20.38 -2.59
C ALA A 234 18.00 20.63 -1.47
N THR A 235 18.99 19.76 -1.34
CA THR A 235 20.07 19.87 -0.35
C THR A 235 21.44 19.53 -0.96
N GLY A 236 22.51 20.08 -0.39
CA GLY A 236 23.88 19.83 -0.81
C GLY A 236 24.38 20.72 -1.96
N SER A 237 25.66 20.53 -2.30
CA SER A 237 26.32 21.12 -3.46
C SER A 237 27.24 20.05 -4.08
N PRO A 238 26.90 19.42 -5.22
CA PRO A 238 25.74 19.70 -6.07
C PRO A 238 24.38 19.40 -5.38
N PRO A 239 23.30 20.09 -5.77
CA PRO A 239 21.98 19.90 -5.19
C PRO A 239 21.41 18.50 -5.49
N THR A 240 20.74 17.92 -4.50
CA THR A 240 20.10 16.60 -4.57
C THR A 240 18.76 16.59 -3.83
N TYR A 241 17.91 15.60 -4.10
CA TYR A 241 16.60 15.40 -3.45
C TYR A 241 16.55 14.05 -2.71
N PRO A 242 17.04 13.98 -1.46
CA PRO A 242 17.08 12.73 -0.70
C PRO A 242 15.66 12.24 -0.36
N LYS A 243 15.31 11.01 -0.78
CA LYS A 243 13.95 10.44 -0.59
C LYS A 243 13.58 10.22 0.87
N ASP A 244 14.57 10.01 1.73
CA ASP A 244 14.41 9.91 3.19
C ASP A 244 14.01 11.23 3.86
N GLN A 245 14.13 12.36 3.16
CA GLN A 245 13.71 13.69 3.62
C GLN A 245 12.32 14.10 3.11
N GLU A 246 11.56 13.17 2.49
CA GLU A 246 10.23 13.45 1.98
C GLU A 246 9.25 13.78 3.12
N LYS A 247 8.71 15.01 3.09
CA LYS A 247 7.65 15.44 4.01
C LYS A 247 6.30 15.15 3.37
N VAL A 248 5.59 14.17 3.92
CA VAL A 248 4.28 13.73 3.43
C VAL A 248 3.14 14.39 4.20
N SER A 249 2.17 14.96 3.49
CA SER A 249 0.91 15.46 4.03
C SER A 249 -0.29 14.80 3.33
N ILE A 250 -1.38 14.64 4.09
CA ILE A 250 -2.64 14.12 3.54
C ILE A 250 -3.41 15.27 2.90
N ILE A 251 -3.82 15.10 1.65
CA ILE A 251 -4.62 16.07 0.91
C ILE A 251 -6.10 15.83 1.14
N THR A 252 -6.53 14.56 1.09
CA THR A 252 -7.92 14.15 1.38
C THR A 252 -7.96 12.66 1.72
N SER A 253 -8.93 12.25 2.55
CA SER A 253 -8.94 10.93 3.21
C SER A 253 -9.96 9.90 2.70
N TYR A 254 -10.78 10.25 1.71
CA TYR A 254 -11.91 9.42 1.26
C TYR A 254 -11.90 9.15 -0.24
N VAL A 255 -10.70 9.00 -0.80
CA VAL A 255 -10.50 8.72 -2.22
C VAL A 255 -10.89 7.27 -2.52
N ARG A 256 -11.55 7.08 -3.65
CA ARG A 256 -12.08 5.79 -4.14
C ARG A 256 -11.78 5.57 -5.62
N ASN A 257 -10.70 6.18 -6.12
CA ASN A 257 -10.29 6.04 -7.51
C ASN A 257 -9.92 4.59 -7.87
N THR A 258 -10.88 3.85 -8.42
CA THR A 258 -10.60 2.74 -9.32
C THR A 258 -9.99 3.23 -10.65
N PRO A 259 -10.57 4.25 -11.35
CA PRO A 259 -9.94 4.82 -12.54
C PRO A 259 -8.67 5.63 -12.19
N PRO A 260 -7.80 5.90 -13.19
CA PRO A 260 -6.65 6.77 -13.03
C PRO A 260 -7.03 8.13 -12.41
N ILE A 261 -6.16 8.63 -11.53
CA ILE A 261 -6.21 10.01 -11.05
C ILE A 261 -5.65 10.94 -12.12
N PHE A 262 -4.56 10.53 -12.77
CA PHE A 262 -3.87 11.31 -13.78
C PHE A 262 -4.03 10.65 -15.15
N GLU A 263 -4.56 11.41 -16.10
CA GLU A 263 -4.59 11.02 -17.51
C GLU A 263 -3.87 12.08 -18.35
N TYR A 264 -3.10 11.63 -19.32
CA TYR A 264 -2.13 12.44 -20.07
C TYR A 264 -2.57 12.59 -21.51
N PHE A 265 -2.49 13.81 -22.05
CA PHE A 265 -2.94 14.14 -23.40
C PHE A 265 -1.90 14.98 -24.14
N ASP A 266 -1.72 14.68 -25.43
CA ASP A 266 -0.86 15.45 -26.32
C ASP A 266 -1.50 16.81 -26.73
N ALA A 267 -0.80 17.58 -27.56
CA ALA A 267 -1.29 18.88 -28.06
C ALA A 267 -2.59 18.78 -28.89
N ASN A 268 -2.87 17.62 -29.48
CA ASN A 268 -4.03 17.37 -30.32
C ASN A 268 -5.21 16.79 -29.51
N GLY A 269 -5.02 16.53 -28.21
CA GLY A 269 -6.02 15.92 -27.34
C GLY A 269 -6.06 14.39 -27.39
N ASN A 270 -5.07 13.74 -28.00
CA ASN A 270 -4.97 12.28 -27.97
C ASN A 270 -4.42 11.82 -26.62
N LYS A 271 -5.04 10.78 -26.06
CA LYS A 271 -4.57 10.17 -24.81
C LYS A 271 -3.23 9.48 -25.03
N ILE A 272 -2.28 9.70 -24.12
CA ILE A 272 -0.96 9.06 -24.12
C ILE A 272 -0.97 7.97 -23.05
N GLU A 273 -0.98 6.72 -23.47
CA GLU A 273 -0.92 5.58 -22.54
C GLU A 273 0.52 5.11 -22.33
N ASP A 274 1.36 5.21 -23.36
CA ASP A 274 2.72 4.67 -23.38
C ASP A 274 3.70 5.45 -22.50
N TYR A 275 4.56 4.71 -21.81
CA TYR A 275 5.71 5.24 -21.10
C TYR A 275 6.98 4.95 -21.92
N PRO A 276 7.91 5.91 -22.12
CA PRO A 276 8.05 7.21 -21.45
C PRO A 276 7.37 8.38 -22.17
N ALA A 277 6.52 8.15 -23.18
CA ALA A 277 5.90 9.23 -23.97
C ALA A 277 5.11 10.23 -23.10
N ARG A 278 4.51 9.78 -21.99
CA ARG A 278 3.86 10.65 -20.99
C ARG A 278 4.76 11.74 -20.41
N LEU A 279 6.08 11.51 -20.32
CA LEU A 279 7.00 12.51 -19.78
C LEU A 279 7.29 13.64 -20.76
N GLN A 280 7.28 13.36 -22.06
CA GLN A 280 7.77 14.27 -23.10
C GLN A 280 6.63 14.92 -23.90
N ASN A 281 5.56 14.18 -24.16
CA ASN A 281 4.52 14.58 -25.10
C ASN A 281 3.29 15.16 -24.41
N THR A 282 3.17 15.05 -23.08
CA THR A 282 2.01 15.59 -22.36
C THR A 282 1.99 17.10 -22.42
N LYS A 283 0.87 17.65 -22.92
CA LYS A 283 0.56 19.09 -22.91
C LYS A 283 -0.61 19.41 -22.00
N VAL A 284 -1.57 18.48 -21.89
CA VAL A 284 -2.70 18.60 -20.98
C VAL A 284 -2.74 17.37 -20.09
N MET A 285 -2.90 17.58 -18.80
CA MET A 285 -3.19 16.53 -17.83
C MET A 285 -4.60 16.71 -17.28
N LYS A 286 -5.39 15.64 -17.31
CA LYS A 286 -6.67 15.56 -16.61
C LYS A 286 -6.42 14.96 -15.23
N VAL A 287 -6.87 15.67 -14.21
CA VAL A 287 -6.89 15.21 -12.83
C VAL A 287 -8.32 14.83 -12.47
N PHE A 288 -8.55 13.55 -12.18
CA PHE A 288 -9.86 12.99 -11.90
C PHE A 288 -9.89 12.31 -10.55
N LEU A 289 -10.65 12.85 -9.60
CA LEU A 289 -10.73 12.34 -8.24
C LEU A 289 -12.16 11.89 -7.91
N VAL A 290 -12.29 10.70 -7.35
CA VAL A 290 -13.54 10.13 -6.88
C VAL A 290 -13.50 10.07 -5.36
N VAL A 291 -14.45 10.73 -4.69
CA VAL A 291 -14.51 10.85 -3.23
C VAL A 291 -15.82 10.29 -2.71
N ASN A 292 -15.74 9.37 -1.76
CA ASN A 292 -16.89 8.82 -1.07
C ASN A 292 -16.54 8.36 0.35
N VAL A 293 -17.23 8.92 1.35
CA VAL A 293 -17.04 8.58 2.77
C VAL A 293 -17.52 7.16 3.06
N ASP A 294 -18.71 6.77 2.59
CA ASP A 294 -19.27 5.42 2.74
C ASP A 294 -19.97 4.96 1.45
N PRO A 295 -19.32 4.09 0.65
CA PRO A 295 -19.90 3.54 -0.56
C PRO A 295 -21.23 2.78 -0.36
N ASN A 296 -21.52 2.32 0.87
CA ASN A 296 -22.74 1.58 1.18
C ASN A 296 -23.91 2.51 1.55
N ARG A 297 -23.71 3.83 1.55
CA ARG A 297 -24.71 4.80 1.97
C ARG A 297 -24.77 6.00 1.01
N PRO A 298 -25.95 6.33 0.46
CA PRO A 298 -26.12 7.57 -0.31
C PRO A 298 -25.71 8.82 0.47
N PRO A 299 -25.12 9.86 -0.17
CA PRO A 299 -25.04 10.04 -1.62
C PRO A 299 -23.96 9.18 -2.30
N GLN A 300 -24.13 8.99 -3.62
CA GLN A 300 -23.16 8.27 -4.45
C GLN A 300 -21.84 9.07 -4.57
N ASP A 301 -20.86 8.44 -5.21
CA ASP A 301 -19.53 8.99 -5.47
C ASP A 301 -19.56 10.44 -5.97
N TYR A 302 -18.75 11.29 -5.33
CA TYR A 302 -18.52 12.65 -5.80
C TYR A 302 -17.29 12.69 -6.70
N GLN A 303 -17.47 13.13 -7.94
CA GLN A 303 -16.39 13.21 -8.93
C GLN A 303 -15.91 14.64 -9.09
N ILE A 304 -14.60 14.84 -8.97
CA ILE A 304 -13.91 16.11 -9.20
C ILE A 304 -13.05 15.93 -10.44
N LEU A 305 -13.20 16.84 -11.39
CA LEU A 305 -12.47 16.81 -12.65
C LEU A 305 -11.83 18.17 -12.88
N SER A 306 -10.53 18.18 -13.14
CA SER A 306 -9.76 19.38 -13.46
C SER A 306 -8.82 19.12 -14.63
N PHE A 307 -8.53 20.16 -15.41
CA PHE A 307 -7.55 20.11 -16.49
C PHE A 307 -6.40 21.07 -16.19
N VAL A 308 -5.19 20.58 -16.46
CA VAL A 308 -3.95 21.30 -16.24
C VAL A 308 -3.19 21.36 -17.55
N GLN A 309 -2.82 22.57 -17.98
CA GLN A 309 -1.86 22.75 -19.06
C GLN A 309 -0.47 22.80 -18.42
N LEU A 310 0.41 21.90 -18.85
CA LEU A 310 1.79 21.84 -18.37
C LEU A 310 2.61 22.89 -19.13
N ARG A 311 3.50 23.61 -18.44
CA ARG A 311 4.37 24.56 -19.12
C ARG A 311 5.37 23.76 -19.96
N ASN A 312 5.39 24.07 -21.26
CA ASN A 312 6.19 23.41 -22.28
C ASN A 312 7.50 22.76 -21.77
N LEU A 313 7.53 21.43 -21.83
CA LEU A 313 8.72 20.67 -22.21
C LEU A 313 9.19 21.27 -23.53
N LYS A 314 10.29 22.03 -23.52
CA LYS A 314 10.84 22.63 -24.75
C LYS A 314 11.04 21.51 -25.77
N ASN A 315 10.53 21.75 -26.98
CA ASN A 315 10.84 20.95 -28.17
C ASN A 315 12.36 20.72 -28.22
N GLN A 316 12.80 19.48 -27.98
CA GLN A 316 14.09 18.97 -28.45
C GLN A 316 13.85 18.31 -29.80
#